data_AF-A0A6J0PBH5-F1
#
_entry.id   AF-A0A6J0PBH5-F1
#
_cell.length_a   1.000
_cell.length_b   1.000
_cell.length_c   1.000
_cell.angle_alpha   90.00
_cell.angle_beta   90.00
_cell.angle_gamma   90.00
#
_symmetry.space_group_name_H-M   'P 1'
#
loop_
_entity.id
_entity.type
_entity.pdbx_description
1 polymer ?
#
loop_
_entity_poly.entity_id
_entity_poly.type
_entity_poly.pdbx_seq_one_letter_code
_entity_poly.pdbx_strand_id
1 'polypeptide(L)'
;MFDGIVRILTNVKHVPELEKNLVSLGYLERSRYSFSSRAKSGVLNISNGAMVVMRGRRLDNNLYRMEGSVVTGESDAAAAAQDQQEAYRMWHYRLGHMGDRGLRELSRRRLISDLEDGATGEICEPCQMRKQRRVQFNISTARSATPLELVHMDVWGPAPV
;
A
#
# COMPACT_ATOMS: atom_id res chain seq x y z
N MET A 1 1.97 23.53 6.43
CA MET A 1 1.73 24.71 5.56
C MET A 1 3.01 25.51 5.39
N PHE A 2 3.04 26.54 4.54
CA PHE A 2 4.26 27.33 4.29
C PHE A 2 4.75 28.05 5.56
N ASP A 3 3.81 28.49 6.41
CA ASP A 3 4.05 29.14 7.69
C ASP A 3 4.29 28.15 8.85
N GLY A 4 4.34 26.83 8.58
CA GLY A 4 4.49 25.80 9.62
C GLY A 4 3.23 25.54 10.46
N ILE A 5 2.12 26.25 10.21
CA ILE A 5 0.89 26.14 11.00
C ILE A 5 -0.01 25.06 10.39
N VAL A 6 -0.67 24.27 11.24
CA VAL A 6 -1.74 23.35 10.80
C VAL A 6 -3.03 24.15 10.65
N ARG A 7 -3.72 24.01 9.51
CA ARG A 7 -5.08 24.54 9.34
C ARG A 7 -6.03 23.48 8.85
N ILE A 8 -7.25 23.60 9.31
CA ILE A 8 -8.35 22.68 9.00
C ILE A 8 -9.22 23.33 7.93
N LEU A 9 -9.41 22.62 6.81
CA LEU A 9 -10.41 23.00 5.80
C LEU A 9 -11.75 22.42 6.23
N THR A 10 -12.72 23.28 6.49
CA THR A 10 -14.07 22.88 6.90
C THR A 10 -15.02 22.82 5.70
N ASN A 11 -16.12 22.07 5.84
CA ASN A 11 -17.16 21.94 4.82
C ASN A 11 -16.61 21.45 3.46
N VAL A 12 -15.82 20.38 3.53
CA VAL A 12 -15.20 19.69 2.38
C VAL A 12 -16.05 18.49 1.95
N LYS A 13 -15.97 18.12 0.67
CA LYS A 13 -16.56 16.87 0.17
C LYS A 13 -15.54 15.75 0.29
N HIS A 14 -15.84 14.75 1.11
CA HIS A 14 -15.00 13.57 1.26
C HIS A 14 -15.40 12.49 0.25
N VAL A 15 -14.43 11.96 -0.50
CA VAL A 15 -14.61 10.87 -1.47
C VAL A 15 -13.55 9.81 -1.17
N PRO A 16 -13.90 8.69 -0.51
CA PRO A 16 -12.92 7.71 -0.02
C PRO A 16 -12.02 7.10 -1.09
N GLU A 17 -12.53 6.93 -2.32
CA GLU A 17 -11.79 6.32 -3.44
C GLU A 17 -10.83 7.30 -4.12
N LEU A 18 -10.82 8.58 -3.74
CA LEU A 18 -9.98 9.59 -4.38
C LEU A 18 -8.58 9.61 -3.75
N GLU A 19 -7.57 9.19 -4.50
CA GLU A 19 -6.18 9.09 -4.01
C GLU A 19 -5.52 10.43 -3.66
N LYS A 20 -6.05 11.56 -4.15
CA LYS A 20 -5.45 12.90 -3.99
C LYS A 20 -6.51 13.91 -3.59
N ASN A 21 -6.16 14.74 -2.59
CA ASN A 21 -6.99 15.87 -2.18
C ASN A 21 -6.94 16.99 -3.22
N LEU A 22 -8.11 17.51 -3.60
CA LEU A 22 -8.25 18.67 -4.47
C LEU A 22 -8.72 19.88 -3.66
N VAL A 23 -8.01 21.00 -3.82
CA VAL A 23 -8.36 22.26 -3.15
C VAL A 23 -8.83 23.26 -4.19
N SER A 24 -10.09 23.68 -4.10
CA SER A 24 -10.67 24.67 -4.99
C SER A 24 -10.25 26.08 -4.58
N LEU A 25 -9.67 26.85 -5.52
CA LEU A 25 -9.34 28.25 -5.29
C LEU A 25 -10.59 29.09 -5.03
N GLY A 26 -11.69 28.85 -5.74
CA GLY A 26 -12.96 29.55 -5.51
C GLY A 26 -13.54 29.25 -4.12
N TYR A 27 -13.25 28.08 -3.56
CA TYR A 27 -13.63 27.77 -2.18
C TYR A 27 -12.78 28.57 -1.18
N LEU A 28 -11.46 28.62 -1.38
CA LEU A 28 -10.56 29.42 -0.56
C LEU A 28 -10.90 30.91 -0.61
N GLU A 29 -11.27 31.43 -1.77
CA GLU A 29 -11.71 32.81 -1.95
C GLU A 29 -12.97 33.12 -1.13
N ARG A 30 -13.97 32.23 -1.13
CA ARG A 30 -15.15 32.33 -0.26
C ARG A 30 -14.79 32.29 1.23
N SER A 31 -13.71 31.58 1.59
CA SER A 31 -13.15 31.54 2.93
C SER A 31 -12.19 32.70 3.25
N ARG A 32 -12.23 33.80 2.48
CA ARG A 32 -11.44 35.03 2.66
C ARG A 32 -9.92 34.88 2.45
N TYR A 33 -9.49 33.81 1.80
CA TYR A 33 -8.11 33.73 1.32
C TYR A 33 -8.00 34.46 -0.01
N SER A 34 -6.88 35.14 -0.22
CA SER A 34 -6.50 35.68 -1.51
C SER A 34 -5.42 34.80 -2.14
N PHE A 35 -5.29 34.84 -3.46
CA PHE A 35 -4.23 34.14 -4.15
C PHE A 35 -3.55 35.05 -5.16
N SER A 36 -2.24 34.87 -5.30
CA SER A 36 -1.43 35.62 -6.25
C SER A 36 -0.40 34.71 -6.89
N SER A 37 -0.08 34.97 -8.15
CA SER A 37 0.98 34.28 -8.86
C SER A 37 1.85 35.32 -9.56
N ARG A 38 3.16 35.14 -9.50
CA ARG A 38 4.08 36.01 -10.24
C ARG A 38 4.25 35.46 -11.65
N ALA A 39 4.19 36.32 -12.66
CA ALA A 39 4.40 35.90 -14.05
C ALA A 39 5.71 35.10 -14.17
N LYS A 40 5.64 33.95 -14.85
CA LYS A 40 6.74 33.01 -15.08
C LYS A 40 7.36 32.34 -13.83
N SER A 41 6.91 32.63 -12.59
CA SER A 41 7.48 31.95 -11.41
C SER A 41 7.01 30.51 -11.28
N GLY A 42 5.82 30.19 -11.79
CA GLY A 42 5.17 28.90 -11.55
C GLY A 42 4.79 28.69 -10.08
N VAL A 43 4.81 29.75 -9.25
CA VAL A 43 4.45 29.69 -7.84
C VAL A 43 3.12 30.41 -7.64
N LEU A 44 2.21 29.72 -6.96
CA LEU A 44 0.96 30.23 -6.44
C LEU A 44 1.14 30.50 -4.94
N ASN A 45 0.95 31.73 -4.51
CA ASN A 45 0.85 32.09 -3.10
C ASN A 45 -0.63 32.20 -2.73
N ILE A 46 -1.02 31.57 -1.63
CA ILE A 46 -2.33 31.75 -1.01
C ILE A 46 -2.10 32.47 0.32
N SER A 47 -2.79 33.57 0.51
CA SER A 47 -2.60 34.49 1.63
C SER A 47 -3.87 34.65 2.46
N ASN A 48 -3.71 34.86 3.76
CA ASN A 48 -4.75 35.35 4.64
C ASN A 48 -4.32 36.74 5.13
N GLY A 49 -4.98 37.78 4.62
CA GLY A 49 -4.51 39.16 4.77
C GLY A 49 -3.14 39.35 4.12
N ALA A 50 -2.19 39.92 4.87
CA ALA A 50 -0.82 40.18 4.40
C ALA A 50 0.10 38.95 4.44
N MET A 51 -0.32 37.84 5.07
CA MET A 51 0.53 36.68 5.30
C MET A 51 0.29 35.59 4.27
N VAL A 52 1.36 35.11 3.62
CA VAL A 52 1.31 33.91 2.77
C VAL A 52 1.25 32.70 3.68
N VAL A 53 0.12 31.99 3.64
CA VAL A 53 -0.13 30.82 4.49
C VAL A 53 0.16 29.51 3.78
N MET A 54 -0.01 29.48 2.45
CA MET A 54 0.24 28.29 1.65
C MET A 54 0.90 28.68 0.33
N ARG A 55 1.71 27.76 -0.19
CA ARG A 55 2.29 27.87 -1.53
C ARG A 55 1.95 26.65 -2.35
N GLY A 56 1.85 26.84 -3.66
CA GLY A 56 1.74 25.76 -4.62
C GLY A 56 2.69 25.97 -5.78
N ARG A 57 3.29 24.88 -6.27
CA ARG A 57 4.14 24.87 -7.46
C ARG A 57 3.38 24.32 -8.65
N ARG A 58 3.41 25.03 -9.77
CA ARG A 58 2.79 24.59 -11.03
C ARG A 58 3.55 23.40 -11.60
N LEU A 59 2.81 22.38 -11.97
CA LEU A 59 3.28 21.19 -12.68
C LEU A 59 3.04 21.34 -14.20
N ASP A 60 3.58 20.41 -14.97
CA ASP A 60 3.48 20.42 -16.45
C ASP A 60 2.03 20.26 -16.94
N ASN A 61 1.16 19.65 -16.14
CA ASN A 61 -0.27 19.51 -16.43
C ASN A 61 -1.11 20.74 -15.99
N ASN A 62 -0.47 21.88 -15.73
CA ASN A 62 -1.08 23.15 -15.29
C ASN A 62 -1.80 23.11 -13.94
N LEU A 63 -1.70 22.01 -13.17
CA LEU A 63 -2.16 21.97 -11.79
C LEU A 63 -1.10 22.54 -10.85
N TYR A 64 -1.55 23.13 -9.75
CA TYR A 64 -0.65 23.53 -8.67
C TYR A 64 -0.60 22.43 -7.60
N ARG A 65 0.59 21.90 -7.35
CA ARG A 65 0.86 21.03 -6.21
C ARG A 65 1.13 21.89 -4.99
N MET A 66 0.33 21.73 -3.95
CA MET A 66 0.51 22.42 -2.67
C MET A 66 1.80 21.96 -1.99
N GLU A 67 2.56 22.91 -1.45
CA GLU A 67 3.75 22.66 -0.64
C GLU A 67 3.32 22.47 0.82
N GLY A 68 3.37 21.23 1.29
CA GLY A 68 3.05 20.84 2.66
C GLY A 68 2.59 19.38 2.76
N SER A 69 2.41 18.90 3.98
CA SER A 69 1.83 17.60 4.29
C SER A 69 0.38 17.77 4.77
N VAL A 70 -0.43 16.73 4.53
CA VAL A 70 -1.75 16.58 5.14
C VAL A 70 -1.53 15.92 6.50
N VAL A 71 -2.09 16.50 7.55
CA VAL A 71 -2.13 15.88 8.87
C VAL A 71 -3.40 15.05 8.93
N THR A 72 -3.28 13.74 8.74
CA THR A 72 -4.36 12.80 9.06
C THR A 72 -4.36 12.60 10.57
N GLY A 73 -5.55 12.55 11.19
CA GLY A 73 -5.69 12.39 12.64
C GLY A 73 -5.29 10.99 13.16
N GLU A 74 -4.63 10.19 12.34
CA GLU A 74 -4.02 8.94 12.74
C GLU A 74 -2.64 9.28 13.29
N SER A 75 -2.39 8.88 14.53
CA SER A 75 -1.08 8.98 15.17
C SER A 75 0.03 8.64 14.16
N ASP A 76 1.11 9.42 14.09
CA ASP A 76 2.22 9.19 13.14
C ASP A 76 2.70 7.72 13.09
N ALA A 77 2.55 6.99 14.19
CA ALA A 77 2.84 5.56 14.28
C ALA A 77 1.94 4.67 13.40
N ALA A 78 0.65 4.98 13.25
CA ALA A 78 -0.31 4.23 12.44
C ALA A 78 -0.08 4.47 10.94
N ALA A 79 0.17 5.72 10.54
CA ALA A 79 0.54 6.06 9.17
C ALA A 79 1.87 5.40 8.75
N ALA A 80 2.90 5.45 9.62
CA ALA A 80 4.17 4.79 9.38
C ALA A 80 4.03 3.25 9.27
N ALA A 81 3.18 2.64 10.11
CA ALA A 81 2.90 1.21 10.02
C ALA A 81 2.20 0.83 8.71
N GLN A 82 1.30 1.68 8.21
CA GLN A 82 0.60 1.46 6.94
C GLN A 82 1.53 1.60 5.73
N ASP A 83 2.45 2.57 5.76
CA ASP A 83 3.50 2.74 4.74
C ASP A 83 4.43 1.51 4.68
N GLN A 84 4.85 1.00 5.84
CA GLN A 84 5.67 -0.23 5.92
C GLN A 84 4.94 -1.45 5.38
N GLN A 85 3.64 -1.53 5.64
CA GLN A 85 2.81 -2.63 5.17
C GLN A 85 2.63 -2.61 3.65
N GLU A 86 2.44 -1.42 3.07
CA GLU A 86 2.34 -1.26 1.63
C GLU A 86 3.68 -1.56 0.94
N ALA A 87 4.79 -1.08 1.50
CA ALA A 87 6.14 -1.39 1.03
C ALA A 87 6.42 -2.89 1.07
N TYR A 88 6.06 -3.57 2.16
CA TYR A 88 6.19 -5.02 2.28
C TYR A 88 5.43 -5.73 1.16
N ARG A 89 4.14 -5.39 0.98
CA ARG A 89 3.27 -6.02 0.00
C ARG A 89 3.81 -5.84 -1.42
N MET A 90 4.31 -4.65 -1.74
CA MET A 90 4.94 -4.38 -3.04
C MET A 90 6.18 -5.26 -3.28
N TRP A 91 7.11 -5.32 -2.33
CA TRP A 91 8.32 -6.13 -2.49
C TRP A 91 8.01 -7.63 -2.53
N HIS A 92 7.04 -8.09 -1.73
CA HIS A 92 6.54 -9.46 -1.76
C HIS A 92 6.09 -9.85 -3.17
N TYR A 93 5.29 -9.01 -3.85
CA TYR A 93 4.84 -9.29 -5.22
C TYR A 93 5.94 -9.16 -6.27
N ARG A 94 6.75 -8.09 -6.22
CA ARG A 94 7.83 -7.85 -7.20
C ARG A 94 8.87 -8.96 -7.23
N LEU A 95 9.11 -9.61 -6.08
CA LEU A 95 10.08 -10.70 -5.94
C LEU A 95 9.43 -12.09 -6.04
N GLY A 96 8.24 -12.18 -6.64
CA GLY A 96 7.60 -13.46 -6.93
C GLY A 96 7.08 -14.17 -5.69
N HIS A 97 6.38 -13.45 -4.81
CA HIS A 97 5.84 -13.96 -3.55
C HIS A 97 6.91 -14.45 -2.56
N MET A 98 8.02 -13.71 -2.48
CA MET A 98 9.12 -14.01 -1.56
C MET A 98 8.63 -14.04 -0.11
N GLY A 99 9.04 -15.06 0.64
CA GLY A 99 8.67 -15.18 2.05
C GLY A 99 9.40 -14.18 2.95
N ASP A 100 8.88 -13.99 4.16
CA ASP A 100 9.33 -13.01 5.15
C ASP A 100 10.83 -13.09 5.42
N ARG A 101 11.38 -14.31 5.54
CA ARG A 101 12.83 -14.50 5.78
C ARG A 101 13.69 -13.91 4.67
N GLY A 102 13.25 -14.02 3.40
CA GLY A 102 13.97 -13.46 2.26
C GLY A 102 13.88 -11.94 2.24
N LEU A 103 12.68 -11.39 2.45
CA LEU A 103 12.48 -9.93 2.51
C LEU A 103 13.24 -9.28 3.66
N ARG A 104 13.25 -9.90 4.85
CA ARG A 104 14.06 -9.43 5.99
C ARG A 104 15.55 -9.43 5.68
N GLU A 105 16.08 -10.47 5.03
CA GLU A 105 17.49 -10.50 4.68
C GLU A 105 17.85 -9.43 3.64
N LEU A 106 16.97 -9.14 2.68
CA LEU A 106 17.16 -8.06 1.71
C LEU A 106 17.12 -6.67 2.37
N SER A 107 16.18 -6.44 3.29
CA SER A 107 16.09 -5.21 4.08
C SER A 107 17.34 -5.03 4.95
N ARG A 108 17.76 -6.08 5.67
CA ARG A 108 18.96 -6.08 6.52
C ARG A 108 20.23 -5.75 5.74
N ARG A 109 20.34 -6.23 4.49
CA ARG A 109 21.45 -5.92 3.57
C ARG A 109 21.31 -4.57 2.86
N ARG A 110 20.22 -3.83 3.11
CA ARG A 110 19.89 -2.56 2.44
C ARG A 110 19.80 -2.69 0.91
N LEU A 111 19.32 -3.84 0.42
CA LEU A 111 19.08 -4.07 -1.00
C LEU A 111 17.68 -3.60 -1.45
N ILE A 112 16.79 -3.36 -0.48
CA ILE A 112 15.49 -2.74 -0.66
C ILE A 112 15.38 -1.56 0.32
N SER A 113 15.14 -0.36 -0.20
CA SER A 113 15.31 0.90 0.55
C SER A 113 14.11 1.27 1.41
N ASP A 114 12.93 0.77 1.05
CA ASP A 114 11.64 1.26 1.56
C ASP A 114 11.07 0.38 2.69
N LEU A 115 11.80 -0.66 3.10
CA LEU A 115 11.35 -1.64 4.09
C LEU A 115 12.28 -1.68 5.30
N GLU A 116 11.75 -1.41 6.48
CA GLU A 116 12.47 -1.46 7.74
C GLU A 116 12.80 -2.91 8.16
N ASP A 117 13.88 -3.05 8.92
CA ASP A 117 14.29 -4.34 9.47
C ASP A 117 13.25 -4.81 10.51
N GLY A 118 12.67 -5.99 10.27
CA GLY A 118 11.60 -6.55 11.10
C GLY A 118 10.18 -6.33 10.58
N ALA A 119 9.98 -5.63 9.46
CA ALA A 119 8.68 -5.53 8.83
C ALA A 119 8.10 -6.91 8.47
N THR A 120 6.82 -7.11 8.80
CA THR A 120 6.08 -8.34 8.50
C THR A 120 4.82 -8.00 7.75
N GLY A 121 4.56 -8.72 6.66
CA GLY A 121 3.34 -8.54 5.89
C GLY A 121 2.16 -9.30 6.45
N GLU A 122 1.00 -8.92 5.94
CA GLU A 122 -0.25 -9.67 6.07
C GLU A 122 -0.23 -10.98 5.29
N ILE A 123 -1.23 -11.81 5.58
CA ILE A 123 -1.47 -13.07 4.89
C ILE A 123 -1.75 -12.80 3.41
N CYS A 124 -0.89 -13.33 2.55
CA CYS A 124 -1.10 -13.36 1.11
C CYS A 124 -1.92 -14.60 0.73
N GLU A 125 -3.17 -14.41 0.30
CA GLU A 125 -4.06 -15.49 -0.13
C GLU A 125 -3.44 -16.38 -1.25
N PRO A 126 -2.86 -15.83 -2.33
CA PRO A 126 -2.15 -16.64 -3.33
C PRO A 126 -1.04 -17.52 -2.74
N CYS A 127 -0.27 -16.99 -1.78
CA CYS A 127 0.76 -17.77 -1.10
C CYS A 127 0.16 -18.90 -0.28
N GLN A 128 -0.94 -18.63 0.43
CA GLN A 128 -1.61 -19.60 1.26
C GLN A 128 -2.10 -20.77 0.41
N MET A 129 -2.84 -20.49 -0.67
CA MET A 129 -3.33 -21.51 -1.59
C MET A 129 -2.20 -22.34 -2.21
N ARG A 130 -1.10 -21.68 -2.60
CA ARG A 130 0.04 -22.37 -3.23
C ARG A 130 0.89 -23.18 -2.24
N LYS A 131 0.93 -22.79 -0.97
CA LYS A 131 1.71 -23.47 0.09
C LYS A 131 0.89 -24.48 0.87
N GLN A 132 -0.40 -24.64 0.59
CA GLN A 132 -1.23 -25.68 1.19
C GLN A 132 -0.65 -27.06 0.85
N ARG A 133 -0.18 -27.76 1.88
CA ARG A 133 0.23 -29.15 1.79
C ARG A 133 -1.00 -30.02 2.06
N ARG A 134 -1.22 -31.04 1.21
CA ARG A 134 -2.19 -32.09 1.51
C ARG A 134 -1.84 -32.73 2.86
N VAL A 135 -2.79 -32.76 3.79
CA VAL A 135 -2.64 -33.45 5.07
C VAL A 135 -2.27 -34.91 4.79
N GLN A 136 -1.39 -35.48 5.62
CA GLN A 136 -1.04 -36.89 5.49
C GLN A 136 -2.30 -37.73 5.64
N PHE A 137 -2.45 -38.72 4.76
CA PHE A 137 -3.49 -39.73 4.94
C PHE A 137 -3.18 -40.55 6.18
N ASN A 138 -4.23 -41.00 6.86
CA ASN A 138 -4.07 -41.99 7.92
C ASN A 138 -3.43 -43.24 7.34
N ILE A 139 -2.42 -43.76 8.03
CA ILE A 139 -1.79 -45.03 7.67
C ILE A 139 -2.80 -46.13 7.96
N SER A 140 -3.20 -46.89 6.94
CA SER A 140 -4.03 -48.08 7.13
C SER A 140 -3.23 -49.15 7.86
N THR A 141 -3.76 -49.65 8.97
CA THR A 141 -3.25 -50.84 9.68
C THR A 141 -3.96 -52.11 9.24
N ALA A 142 -4.96 -52.02 8.36
CA ALA A 142 -5.73 -53.16 7.89
C ALA A 142 -4.84 -54.11 7.08
N ARG A 143 -4.86 -55.38 7.46
CA ARG A 143 -4.22 -56.49 6.72
C ARG A 143 -5.28 -57.54 6.45
N SER A 144 -5.28 -58.10 5.23
CA SER A 144 -6.09 -59.28 4.94
C SER A 144 -5.55 -60.46 5.74
N ALA A 145 -6.46 -61.20 6.38
CA ALA A 145 -6.18 -62.43 7.10
C ALA A 145 -6.34 -63.67 6.22
N THR A 146 -7.10 -63.57 5.12
CA THR A 146 -7.44 -64.68 4.24
C THR A 146 -7.18 -64.38 2.75
N PRO A 147 -6.90 -65.39 1.92
CA PRO A 147 -6.74 -65.20 0.48
C PRO A 147 -7.99 -64.57 -0.15
N LEU A 148 -7.79 -63.57 -1.02
CA LEU A 148 -8.84 -62.84 -1.75
C LEU A 148 -9.79 -61.98 -0.88
N GLU A 149 -9.48 -61.76 0.40
CA GLU A 149 -10.28 -60.90 1.29
C GLU A 149 -10.34 -59.43 0.84
N LEU A 150 -9.26 -58.93 0.22
CA LEU A 150 -9.18 -57.59 -0.31
C LEU A 150 -8.37 -57.59 -1.61
N VAL A 151 -9.00 -57.13 -2.70
CA VAL A 151 -8.38 -57.03 -4.02
C VAL A 151 -8.30 -55.56 -4.42
N HIS A 152 -7.09 -55.04 -4.61
CA HIS A 152 -6.88 -53.72 -5.19
C HIS A 152 -6.67 -53.89 -6.69
N MET A 153 -7.45 -53.18 -7.50
CA MET A 153 -7.30 -53.13 -8.95
C MET A 153 -7.07 -51.68 -9.34
N ASP A 154 -6.09 -51.44 -10.21
CA ASP A 154 -5.83 -50.13 -10.79
C ASP A 154 -5.73 -50.26 -12.31
N VAL A 155 -6.12 -49.20 -13.01
CA VAL A 155 -6.09 -49.16 -14.47
C VAL A 155 -4.89 -48.32 -14.88
N TRP A 156 -3.99 -48.92 -15.65
CA TRP A 156 -2.85 -48.18 -16.20
C TRP A 156 -3.27 -47.37 -17.43
N GLY A 157 -2.85 -46.10 -17.50
CA GLY A 157 -3.04 -45.28 -18.70
C GLY A 157 -2.50 -43.85 -18.62
N PRO A 158 -2.51 -43.12 -19.76
CA PRO A 158 -2.84 -43.57 -21.12
C PRO A 158 -1.69 -44.34 -21.79
N ALA A 159 -2.00 -45.41 -22.51
CA ALA A 159 -1.03 -46.15 -23.32
C ALA A 159 -0.84 -45.46 -24.69
N PRO A 160 0.37 -45.47 -25.27
CA PRO A 160 0.59 -45.01 -26.64
C PRO A 160 -0.22 -45.86 -27.63
N VAL A 161 -0.73 -45.22 -28.68
CA VAL A 161 -1.34 -45.89 -29.86
C VAL A 161 -0.26 -46.11 -30.91
#